data_AF-A0A2V6SGY8-F1
#
_entry.id   AF-A0A2V6SGY8-F1
#
_cell.length_a   1.000
_cell.length_b   1.000
_cell.length_c   1.000
_cell.angle_alpha   90.00
_cell.angle_beta   90.00
_cell.angle_gamma   90.00
#
_symmetry.space_group_name_H-M   'P 1'
#
loop_
_entity.id
_entity.type
_entity.pdbx_description
1 polymer ?
#
loop_
_entity_poly.entity_id
_entity_poly.type
_entity_poly.pdbx_seq_one_letter_code
_entity_poly.pdbx_strand_id
1 'polypeptide(L)'
;MAKVKARTKAKAKRPASPQAKKATSGPVAAAPAGYHTLTPGFCVRGALEALDFYKKAFGATERMRLMKPGGTTLAHAELKIGDSLFMLGEEDLAMGAKSAQTLGGSPVNFYIYVKAVDAAVEKALAAGAKTVMPVTDMFWGDRIGGVEDPYGQKWTLATHKEDVKPREMQKRAEAFYAQAAGSH
;
A
#
# COMPACT_ATOMS: atom_id res chain seq x y z
N MET A 1 -74.65 15.12 11.27
CA MET A 1 -74.23 15.79 10.02
C MET A 1 -73.14 16.80 10.34
N ALA A 2 -71.89 16.54 9.94
CA ALA A 2 -70.83 17.56 9.93
C ALA A 2 -69.88 17.23 8.77
N LYS A 3 -69.76 18.18 7.83
CA LYS A 3 -69.11 18.01 6.53
C LYS A 3 -67.58 18.02 6.67
N VAL A 4 -66.94 16.99 6.13
CA VAL A 4 -65.49 16.90 5.94
C VAL A 4 -65.07 17.89 4.84
N LYS A 5 -64.20 18.85 5.16
CA LYS A 5 -63.55 19.73 4.17
C LYS A 5 -62.29 19.05 3.64
N ALA A 6 -62.34 18.62 2.37
CA ALA A 6 -61.17 18.15 1.64
C ALA A 6 -60.21 19.34 1.36
N ARG A 7 -58.96 19.22 1.83
CA ARG A 7 -57.86 20.12 1.44
C ARG A 7 -57.11 19.50 0.26
N THR A 8 -57.16 20.15 -0.88
CA THR A 8 -56.36 19.89 -2.08
C THR A 8 -54.87 20.13 -1.79
N LYS A 9 -54.03 19.10 -1.92
CA LYS A 9 -52.57 19.24 -1.89
C LYS A 9 -52.08 19.75 -3.25
N ALA A 10 -51.51 20.95 -3.27
CA ALA A 10 -50.78 21.47 -4.41
C ALA A 10 -49.53 20.61 -4.70
N LYS A 11 -49.31 20.24 -5.97
CA LYS A 11 -48.10 19.55 -6.42
C LYS A 11 -46.90 20.50 -6.34
N ALA A 12 -45.97 20.24 -5.43
CA ALA A 12 -44.69 20.94 -5.39
C ALA A 12 -43.82 20.57 -6.61
N LYS A 13 -43.35 21.56 -7.36
CA LYS A 13 -42.36 21.38 -8.43
C LYS A 13 -41.03 20.93 -7.81
N ARG A 14 -40.50 19.80 -8.28
CA ARG A 14 -39.14 19.32 -7.93
C ARG A 14 -38.11 20.34 -8.46
N PRO A 15 -37.12 20.76 -7.65
CA PRO A 15 -36.01 21.55 -8.17
C PRO A 15 -35.16 20.69 -9.10
N ALA A 16 -34.69 21.28 -10.19
CA ALA A 16 -33.80 20.63 -11.15
C ALA A 16 -32.46 20.28 -10.49
N SER A 17 -31.94 19.08 -10.76
CA SER A 17 -30.60 18.67 -10.32
C SER A 17 -29.54 19.62 -10.87
N PRO A 18 -28.50 19.99 -10.08
CA PRO A 18 -27.38 20.76 -10.59
C PRO A 18 -26.69 19.95 -11.70
N GLN A 19 -26.61 20.53 -12.90
CA GLN A 19 -25.87 19.95 -14.01
C GLN A 19 -24.42 19.71 -13.58
N ALA A 20 -23.99 18.45 -13.64
CA ALA A 20 -22.59 18.08 -13.51
C ALA A 20 -21.79 18.90 -14.54
N LYS A 21 -20.85 19.71 -14.05
CA LYS A 21 -19.92 20.45 -14.91
C LYS A 21 -19.23 19.44 -15.83
N LYS A 22 -19.41 19.59 -17.15
CA LYS A 22 -18.70 18.78 -18.14
C LYS A 22 -17.20 18.89 -17.86
N ALA A 23 -16.58 17.76 -17.54
CA ALA A 23 -15.13 17.66 -17.51
C ALA A 23 -14.60 18.03 -18.90
N THR A 24 -13.82 19.10 -18.98
CA THR A 24 -13.16 19.53 -20.23
C THR A 24 -12.04 18.54 -20.55
N SER A 25 -12.17 17.83 -21.66
CA SER A 25 -11.17 16.87 -22.16
C SER A 25 -9.99 17.61 -22.78
N GLY A 26 -9.04 18.03 -21.95
CA GLY A 26 -7.67 18.29 -22.38
C GLY A 26 -6.94 16.97 -22.69
N PRO A 27 -5.74 17.00 -23.31
CA PRO A 27 -4.93 15.80 -23.49
C PRO A 27 -4.71 15.14 -22.12
N VAL A 28 -5.21 13.91 -21.98
CA VAL A 28 -5.10 13.13 -20.76
C VAL A 28 -3.69 12.56 -20.70
N ALA A 29 -2.94 12.91 -19.67
CA ALA A 29 -1.62 12.34 -19.44
C ALA A 29 -1.72 10.80 -19.37
N ALA A 30 -0.78 10.11 -20.02
CA ALA A 30 -0.76 8.65 -20.06
C ALA A 30 -0.69 8.01 -18.66
N ALA A 31 0.05 8.62 -17.75
CA ALA A 31 0.03 8.31 -16.32
C ALA A 31 -0.75 9.38 -15.56
N PRO A 32 -1.74 9.02 -14.72
CA PRO A 32 -2.42 9.99 -13.88
C PRO A 32 -1.45 10.64 -12.88
N ALA A 33 -1.76 11.86 -12.44
CA ALA A 33 -0.91 12.56 -11.48
C ALA A 33 -0.70 11.74 -10.19
N GLY A 34 0.56 11.71 -9.71
CA GLY A 34 0.98 10.98 -8.51
C GLY A 34 1.35 9.51 -8.76
N TYR A 35 1.07 8.97 -9.94
CA TYR A 35 1.54 7.65 -10.34
C TYR A 35 2.97 7.69 -10.86
N HIS A 36 3.73 6.66 -10.52
CA HIS A 36 4.98 6.33 -11.21
C HIS A 36 4.71 5.34 -12.34
N THR A 37 5.63 5.27 -13.30
CA THR A 37 5.54 4.35 -14.45
C THR A 37 5.29 2.90 -14.03
N LEU A 38 5.85 2.50 -12.88
CA LEU A 38 5.53 1.24 -12.20
C LEU A 38 4.84 1.58 -10.87
N THR A 39 3.63 1.04 -10.68
CA THR A 39 2.91 1.10 -9.41
C THR A 39 2.46 -0.31 -9.06
N PRO A 40 2.97 -0.90 -7.97
CA PRO A 40 2.60 -2.26 -7.63
C PRO A 40 1.15 -2.34 -7.17
N GLY A 41 0.46 -3.41 -7.57
CA GLY A 41 -0.86 -3.77 -7.08
C GLY A 41 -0.86 -5.19 -6.58
N PHE A 42 -1.49 -5.42 -5.43
CA PHE A 42 -1.63 -6.75 -4.85
C PHE A 42 -2.95 -6.87 -4.10
N CYS A 43 -3.32 -8.10 -3.76
CA CYS A 43 -4.50 -8.39 -2.97
C CYS A 43 -4.14 -9.14 -1.69
N VAL A 44 -4.99 -8.99 -0.69
CA VAL A 44 -4.85 -9.61 0.63
C VAL A 44 -6.21 -10.12 1.08
N ARG A 45 -6.22 -11.03 2.06
CA ARG A 45 -7.44 -11.36 2.80
C ARG A 45 -7.61 -10.36 3.94
N GLY A 46 -8.78 -9.75 4.07
CA GLY A 46 -9.04 -8.69 5.06
C GLY A 46 -8.40 -7.36 4.63
N ALA A 47 -8.73 -6.89 3.44
CA ALA A 47 -8.08 -5.71 2.87
C ALA A 47 -8.39 -4.41 3.63
N LEU A 48 -9.53 -4.31 4.31
CA LEU A 48 -9.85 -3.15 5.13
C LEU A 48 -8.95 -3.05 6.36
N GLU A 49 -8.69 -4.16 7.03
CA GLU A 49 -7.76 -4.27 8.14
C GLU A 49 -6.34 -3.96 7.67
N ALA A 50 -5.98 -4.39 6.46
CA ALA A 50 -4.67 -4.14 5.86
C ALA A 50 -4.43 -2.64 5.62
N LEU A 51 -5.45 -1.90 5.19
CA LEU A 51 -5.35 -0.43 5.07
C LEU A 51 -4.93 0.21 6.40
N ASP A 52 -5.51 -0.24 7.52
CA ASP A 52 -5.20 0.29 8.85
C ASP A 52 -3.82 -0.16 9.34
N PHE A 53 -3.43 -1.39 9.03
CA PHE A 53 -2.06 -1.85 9.26
C PHE A 53 -1.04 -0.96 8.54
N TYR A 54 -1.19 -0.70 7.24
CA TYR A 54 -0.21 0.08 6.47
C TYR A 54 -0.12 1.55 6.94
N LYS A 55 -1.23 2.14 7.39
CA LYS A 55 -1.25 3.45 8.06
C LYS A 55 -0.44 3.41 9.35
N LYS A 56 -0.68 2.41 10.21
CA LYS A 56 -0.03 2.28 11.52
C LYS A 56 1.44 1.89 11.42
N ALA A 57 1.80 0.94 10.56
CA ALA A 57 3.15 0.40 10.43
C ALA A 57 4.07 1.36 9.66
N PHE A 58 3.64 1.80 8.47
CA PHE A 58 4.51 2.52 7.54
C PHE A 58 4.15 3.99 7.38
N GLY A 59 3.14 4.48 8.11
CA GLY A 59 2.66 5.86 7.95
C GLY A 59 2.01 6.09 6.59
N ALA A 60 1.46 5.05 5.96
CA ALA A 60 0.82 5.19 4.68
C ALA A 60 -0.40 6.13 4.76
N THR A 61 -0.62 6.94 3.73
CA THR A 61 -1.83 7.77 3.60
C THR A 61 -2.74 7.21 2.53
N GLU A 62 -4.04 7.11 2.82
CA GLU A 62 -5.04 6.66 1.86
C GLU A 62 -5.45 7.80 0.94
N ARG A 63 -5.32 7.58 -0.37
CA ARG A 63 -5.66 8.57 -1.40
C ARG A 63 -7.04 8.32 -2.00
N MET A 64 -7.37 7.05 -2.21
CA MET A 64 -8.60 6.62 -2.84
C MET A 64 -9.05 5.30 -2.23
N ARG A 65 -10.37 5.11 -2.14
CA ARG A 65 -11.01 3.85 -1.76
C ARG A 65 -12.28 3.66 -2.57
N LEU A 66 -12.46 2.45 -3.10
CA LEU A 66 -13.65 1.97 -3.76
C LEU A 66 -14.08 0.65 -3.11
N MET A 67 -15.36 0.56 -2.76
CA MET A 67 -15.96 -0.64 -2.16
C MET A 67 -16.71 -1.44 -3.23
N LYS A 68 -16.75 -2.77 -3.09
CA LYS A 68 -17.65 -3.62 -3.88
C LYS A 68 -19.11 -3.29 -3.53
N PRO A 69 -20.10 -3.60 -4.39
CA PRO A 69 -21.51 -3.50 -4.04
C PRO A 69 -21.81 -4.17 -2.71
N GLY A 70 -22.58 -3.51 -1.85
CA GLY A 70 -22.83 -3.96 -0.47
C GLY A 70 -21.89 -3.35 0.59
N GLY A 71 -20.76 -2.76 0.20
CA GLY A 71 -19.97 -1.89 1.07
C GLY A 71 -19.11 -2.59 2.13
N THR A 72 -19.07 -3.91 2.15
CA THR A 72 -18.31 -4.70 3.16
C THR A 72 -16.93 -5.11 2.69
N THR A 73 -16.68 -5.12 1.38
CA THR A 73 -15.46 -5.66 0.78
C THR A 73 -14.78 -4.60 -0.05
N LEU A 74 -13.46 -4.49 0.08
CA LEU A 74 -12.66 -3.55 -0.70
C LEU A 74 -12.62 -4.00 -2.17
N ALA A 75 -12.98 -3.11 -3.10
CA ALA A 75 -12.74 -3.33 -4.52
C ALA A 75 -11.34 -2.85 -4.91
N HIS A 76 -10.96 -1.65 -4.47
CA HIS A 76 -9.69 -1.02 -4.78
C HIS A 76 -9.37 0.07 -3.75
N ALA A 77 -8.11 0.21 -3.39
CA ALA A 77 -7.59 1.37 -2.69
C ALA A 77 -6.22 1.77 -3.20
N GLU A 78 -5.90 3.04 -3.03
CA GLU A 78 -4.57 3.59 -3.27
C GLU A 78 -3.99 4.09 -1.96
N LEU A 79 -2.82 3.57 -1.61
CA LEU A 79 -2.04 3.99 -0.45
C LEU A 79 -0.74 4.62 -0.92
N LYS A 80 -0.29 5.63 -0.19
CA LYS A 80 0.95 6.36 -0.45
C LYS A 80 1.91 6.24 0.73
N ILE A 81 3.17 5.89 0.46
CA ILE A 81 4.27 5.93 1.43
C ILE A 81 5.37 6.81 0.81
N GLY A 82 5.77 7.88 1.50
CA GLY A 82 6.70 8.85 0.93
C GLY A 82 6.13 9.50 -0.34
N ASP A 83 6.77 9.28 -1.48
CA ASP A 83 6.30 9.68 -2.81
C ASP A 83 5.64 8.54 -3.61
N SER A 84 5.73 7.31 -3.12
CA SER A 84 5.40 6.10 -3.86
C SER A 84 3.97 5.62 -3.57
N LEU A 85 3.28 5.16 -4.61
CA LEU A 85 1.95 4.57 -4.51
C LEU A 85 2.00 3.05 -4.58
N PHE A 86 1.02 2.41 -3.95
CA PHE A 86 0.64 1.04 -4.25
C PHE A 86 -0.87 0.88 -4.22
N MET A 87 -1.36 -0.11 -4.97
CA MET A 87 -2.77 -0.46 -5.05
C MET A 87 -3.06 -1.69 -4.20
N LEU A 88 -4.21 -1.69 -3.52
CA LEU A 88 -4.65 -2.80 -2.68
C LEU A 88 -6.09 -3.20 -3.01
N GLY A 89 -6.33 -4.51 -3.11
CA GLY A 89 -7.67 -5.08 -3.25
C GLY A 89 -7.90 -6.25 -2.29
N GLU A 90 -9.16 -6.65 -2.17
CA GLU A 90 -9.51 -7.93 -1.54
C GLU A 90 -9.12 -9.09 -2.45
N GLU A 91 -8.70 -10.20 -1.85
CA GLU A 91 -8.60 -11.48 -2.53
C GLU A 91 -9.92 -11.85 -3.23
N ASP A 92 -9.82 -12.34 -4.46
CA ASP A 92 -10.96 -12.78 -5.25
C ASP A 92 -10.55 -13.98 -6.12
N LEU A 93 -10.74 -15.18 -5.57
CA LEU A 93 -10.32 -16.42 -6.22
C LEU A 93 -11.07 -16.68 -7.53
N ALA A 94 -12.31 -16.19 -7.66
CA ALA A 94 -13.10 -16.32 -8.88
C ALA A 94 -12.52 -15.48 -10.03
N MET A 95 -11.92 -14.33 -9.69
CA MET A 95 -11.23 -13.45 -10.63
C MET A 95 -9.73 -13.74 -10.75
N GLY A 96 -9.22 -14.79 -10.10
CA GLY A 96 -7.81 -15.16 -10.11
C GLY A 96 -6.89 -14.27 -9.27
N ALA A 97 -7.44 -13.32 -8.50
CA ALA A 97 -6.69 -12.48 -7.58
C ALA A 97 -6.41 -13.28 -6.30
N LYS A 98 -5.20 -13.82 -6.17
CA LYS A 98 -4.76 -14.64 -5.02
C LYS A 98 -3.81 -13.86 -4.13
N SER A 99 -4.07 -13.86 -2.82
CA SER A 99 -3.19 -13.24 -1.83
C SER A 99 -1.92 -14.06 -1.61
N ALA A 100 -0.88 -13.43 -1.04
CA ALA A 100 0.34 -14.13 -0.64
C ALA A 100 0.06 -15.29 0.32
N GLN A 101 -0.89 -15.14 1.25
CA GLN A 101 -1.29 -16.22 2.16
C GLN A 101 -1.85 -17.43 1.42
N THR A 102 -2.67 -17.21 0.39
CA THR A 102 -3.22 -18.29 -0.45
C THR A 102 -2.16 -18.95 -1.33
N LEU A 103 -1.15 -18.19 -1.75
CA LEU A 103 -0.03 -18.69 -2.56
C LEU A 103 1.09 -19.35 -1.72
N GLY A 104 1.02 -19.28 -0.39
CA GLY A 104 2.07 -19.77 0.51
C GLY A 104 3.30 -18.85 0.61
N GLY A 105 3.17 -17.60 0.16
CA GLY A 105 4.20 -16.57 0.21
C GLY A 105 4.08 -15.54 -0.92
N SER A 106 4.91 -14.51 -0.87
CA SER A 106 5.08 -13.53 -1.95
C SER A 106 6.51 -13.59 -2.49
N PRO A 107 6.71 -13.68 -3.82
CA PRO A 107 8.03 -13.51 -4.42
C PRO A 107 8.43 -12.02 -4.51
N VAL A 108 7.49 -11.10 -4.27
CA VAL A 108 7.71 -9.67 -4.34
C VAL A 108 8.17 -9.16 -2.97
N ASN A 109 9.26 -8.41 -2.96
CA ASN A 109 9.73 -7.66 -1.80
C ASN A 109 9.59 -6.16 -2.09
N PHE A 110 8.94 -5.44 -1.19
CA PHE A 110 8.78 -3.99 -1.27
C PHE A 110 9.95 -3.32 -0.56
N TYR A 111 10.81 -2.63 -1.31
CA TYR A 111 11.93 -1.88 -0.74
C TYR A 111 11.55 -0.41 -0.59
N ILE A 112 11.51 0.09 0.65
CA ILE A 112 11.14 1.48 0.94
C ILE A 112 12.24 2.17 1.73
N TYR A 113 12.54 3.42 1.34
CA TYR A 113 13.44 4.27 2.11
C TYR A 113 12.68 5.03 3.19
N VAL A 114 13.27 5.04 4.38
CA VAL A 114 12.76 5.73 5.57
C VAL A 114 13.88 6.50 6.24
N LYS A 115 13.52 7.55 6.97
CA LYS A 115 14.49 8.42 7.65
C LYS A 115 15.29 7.71 8.75
N ALA A 116 14.67 6.76 9.46
CA ALA A 116 15.29 6.00 10.54
C ALA A 116 14.76 4.57 10.54
N VAL A 117 15.55 3.65 9.98
CA VAL A 117 15.17 2.24 9.77
C VAL A 117 14.88 1.51 11.07
N ASP A 118 15.70 1.68 12.11
CA ASP A 118 15.50 1.00 13.40
C ASP A 118 14.12 1.31 13.99
N ALA A 119 13.78 2.59 14.10
CA ALA A 119 12.47 3.03 14.61
C ALA A 119 11.31 2.61 13.70
N ALA A 120 11.52 2.58 12.38
CA ALA A 120 10.49 2.17 11.43
C ALA A 120 10.21 0.65 11.51
N VAL A 121 11.25 -0.17 11.70
CA VAL A 121 11.09 -1.61 11.93
C VAL A 121 10.37 -1.85 13.26
N GLU A 122 10.78 -1.20 14.35
CA GLU A 122 10.10 -1.32 15.65
C GLU A 122 8.60 -0.99 15.55
N LYS A 123 8.27 0.10 14.83
CA LYS A 123 6.89 0.51 14.58
C LYS A 123 6.10 -0.53 13.76
N ALA A 124 6.73 -1.15 12.76
CA ALA A 124 6.10 -2.21 11.97
C ALA A 124 5.83 -3.46 12.82
N LEU A 125 6.78 -3.85 13.66
CA LEU A 125 6.63 -4.97 14.60
C LEU A 125 5.52 -4.71 15.62
N ALA A 126 5.47 -3.51 16.19
CA ALA A 126 4.40 -3.09 17.10
C ALA A 126 3.01 -3.10 16.43
N ALA A 127 2.95 -2.93 15.11
CA ALA A 127 1.72 -3.03 14.32
C ALA A 127 1.34 -4.47 13.95
N GLY A 128 2.18 -5.47 14.26
CA GLY A 128 1.91 -6.89 14.03
C GLY A 128 2.73 -7.54 12.91
N ALA A 129 3.71 -6.83 12.34
CA ALA A 129 4.67 -7.45 11.42
C ALA A 129 5.60 -8.43 12.17
N LYS A 130 6.27 -9.30 11.41
CA LYS A 130 7.27 -10.23 11.93
C LYS A 130 8.64 -9.91 11.33
N THR A 131 9.70 -10.05 12.13
CA THR A 131 11.07 -9.90 11.64
C THR A 131 11.40 -11.04 10.67
N VAL A 132 11.86 -10.68 9.47
CA VAL A 132 12.44 -11.61 8.48
C VAL A 132 13.96 -11.50 8.49
N MET A 133 14.47 -10.28 8.71
CA MET A 133 15.89 -10.00 8.77
C MET A 133 16.13 -8.89 9.80
N PRO A 134 17.05 -9.08 10.76
CA PRO A 134 17.36 -8.07 11.75
C PRO A 134 17.94 -6.82 11.09
N VAL A 135 17.85 -5.67 11.78
CA VAL A 135 18.41 -4.43 11.24
C VAL A 135 19.93 -4.53 11.20
N THR A 136 20.50 -4.39 10.02
CA THR A 136 21.94 -4.52 9.79
C THR A 136 22.44 -3.50 8.78
N ASP A 137 23.71 -3.13 8.90
CA ASP A 137 24.39 -2.34 7.88
C ASP A 137 24.80 -3.28 6.72
N MET A 138 24.64 -2.80 5.49
CA MET A 138 24.90 -3.56 4.28
C MET A 138 26.04 -2.97 3.47
N PHE A 139 26.72 -3.84 2.73
CA PHE A 139 27.95 -3.51 1.99
C PHE A 139 27.77 -2.39 0.96
N TRP A 140 26.54 -2.14 0.50
CA TRP A 140 26.20 -1.09 -0.46
C TRP A 140 25.87 0.27 0.17
N GLY A 141 26.03 0.41 1.49
CA GLY A 141 25.91 1.70 2.18
C GLY A 141 24.54 1.99 2.80
N ASP A 142 23.60 1.05 2.73
CA ASP A 142 22.33 1.16 3.47
C ASP A 142 22.39 0.43 4.80
N ARG A 143 21.63 0.93 5.78
CA ARG A 143 21.16 0.12 6.90
C ARG A 143 19.75 -0.34 6.60
N ILE A 144 19.51 -1.65 6.68
CA ILE A 144 18.24 -2.24 6.28
C ILE A 144 17.69 -3.16 7.36
N GLY A 145 16.37 -3.31 7.40
CA GLY A 145 15.68 -4.34 8.16
C GLY A 145 14.54 -4.94 7.34
N GLY A 146 14.33 -6.24 7.48
CA GLY A 146 13.31 -6.98 6.74
C GLY A 146 12.16 -7.40 7.65
N VAL A 147 10.92 -7.13 7.22
CA VAL A 147 9.70 -7.58 7.92
C VAL A 147 8.72 -8.25 6.96
N GLU A 148 7.93 -9.19 7.47
CA GLU A 148 6.76 -9.74 6.80
C GLU A 148 5.51 -9.17 7.47
N ASP A 149 4.60 -8.60 6.69
CA ASP A 149 3.34 -8.08 7.21
C ASP A 149 2.35 -9.22 7.53
N PRO A 150 1.26 -8.95 8.29
CA PRO A 150 0.26 -9.97 8.62
C PRO A 150 -0.38 -10.67 7.40
N TYR A 151 -0.25 -10.08 6.21
CA TYR A 151 -0.86 -10.51 4.96
C TYR A 151 0.13 -11.26 4.05
N GLY A 152 1.35 -11.52 4.53
CA GLY A 152 2.38 -12.33 3.86
C GLY A 152 3.21 -11.56 2.84
N GLN A 153 3.14 -10.22 2.80
CA GLN A 153 4.04 -9.43 1.96
C GLN A 153 5.34 -9.14 2.69
N LYS A 154 6.45 -9.19 1.94
CA LYS A 154 7.78 -8.88 2.45
C LYS A 154 8.12 -7.42 2.18
N TRP A 155 8.66 -6.76 3.20
CA TRP A 155 9.07 -5.37 3.15
C TRP A 155 10.52 -5.25 3.64
N THR A 156 11.35 -4.57 2.86
CA THR A 156 12.66 -4.10 3.30
C THR A 156 12.59 -2.60 3.54
N LEU A 157 12.86 -2.20 4.78
CA LEU A 157 12.96 -0.80 5.15
C LEU A 157 14.44 -0.44 5.16
N ALA A 158 14.78 0.70 4.58
CA ALA A 158 16.16 1.12 4.43
C ALA A 158 16.38 2.58 4.82
N THR A 159 17.51 2.86 5.45
CA THR A 159 18.06 4.21 5.56
C THR A 159 19.42 4.21 4.87
N HIS A 160 19.56 5.05 3.85
CA HIS A 160 20.84 5.22 3.17
C HIS A 160 21.82 5.93 4.12
N LYS A 161 22.98 5.31 4.37
CA LYS A 161 24.00 5.83 5.30
C LYS A 161 25.17 6.47 4.56
N GLU A 162 25.61 5.90 3.45
CA GLU A 162 26.76 6.40 2.70
C GLU A 162 26.74 6.00 1.21
N ASP A 163 27.29 6.88 0.38
CA ASP A 163 27.57 6.57 -1.02
C ASP A 163 28.82 5.70 -1.15
N VAL A 164 28.66 4.47 -1.66
CA VAL A 164 29.76 3.54 -1.88
C VAL A 164 30.14 3.49 -3.35
N LYS A 165 31.42 3.76 -3.67
CA LYS A 165 31.91 3.68 -5.06
C LYS A 165 31.82 2.24 -5.58
N PRO A 166 31.55 2.00 -6.89
CA PRO A 166 31.33 0.65 -7.43
C PRO A 166 32.45 -0.36 -7.12
N ARG A 167 33.72 0.05 -7.26
CA ARG A 167 34.87 -0.83 -6.96
C ARG A 167 34.96 -1.20 -5.48
N GLU A 168 34.57 -0.29 -4.60
CA GLU A 168 34.56 -0.51 -3.17
C GLU A 168 33.37 -1.40 -2.77
N MET A 169 32.21 -1.18 -3.37
CA MET A 169 31.02 -2.01 -3.17
C MET A 169 31.29 -3.48 -3.51
N GLN A 170 31.98 -3.73 -4.63
CA GLN A 170 32.36 -5.09 -5.03
C GLN A 170 33.26 -5.78 -3.97
N LYS A 171 34.28 -5.07 -3.47
CA LYS A 171 35.16 -5.61 -2.41
C LYS A 171 34.40 -5.90 -1.12
N ARG A 172 33.52 -4.98 -0.70
CA ARG A 172 32.69 -5.16 0.50
C ARG A 172 31.70 -6.32 0.33
N ALA A 173 31.15 -6.51 -0.87
CA ALA A 173 30.28 -7.64 -1.19
C ALA A 173 31.01 -8.98 -1.07
N GLU A 174 32.23 -9.09 -1.60
CA GLU A 174 33.06 -10.30 -1.49
C GLU A 174 33.33 -10.65 -0.02
N ALA A 175 33.71 -9.67 0.80
CA ALA A 175 33.91 -9.86 2.23
C ALA A 175 32.62 -10.31 2.95
N PHE A 176 31.49 -9.68 2.64
CA PHE A 176 30.18 -10.02 3.21
C PHE A 176 29.77 -11.47 2.90
N TYR A 177 29.88 -11.89 1.63
CA TYR A 177 29.51 -13.26 1.24
C TYR A 177 30.49 -14.32 1.76
N ALA A 178 31.78 -14.01 1.86
CA ALA A 178 32.75 -14.90 2.49
C ALA A 178 32.42 -15.16 3.97
N GLN A 179 32.01 -14.13 4.69
CA GLN A 179 31.60 -14.24 6.10
C GLN A 179 30.29 -15.05 6.25
N ALA A 180 29.32 -14.84 5.37
CA ALA A 180 28.06 -15.58 5.37
C ALA A 180 28.27 -17.08 5.06
N ALA A 181 29.15 -17.40 4.11
CA ALA A 181 29.46 -18.78 3.74
C ALA A 181 30.21 -19.56 4.85
N GLY A 182 30.98 -18.87 5.70
CA GLY A 182 31.67 -19.47 6.84
C GLY A 182 30.82 -19.64 8.11
N SER A 183 29.55 -19.21 8.09
CA SER A 183 28.64 -19.25 9.24
C SER A 183 27.63 -20.42 9.18
N HIS A 184 27.82 -21.34 8.23
CA HIS A 184 27.05 -22.58 8.03
C HIS A 184 27.95 -23.80 8.15
#